data_AF-A0A524F3P1-F1
#
_entry.id   AF-A0A524F3P1-F1
#
_cell.length_a   1.000
_cell.length_b   1.000
_cell.length_c   1.000
_cell.angle_alpha   90.00
_cell.angle_beta   90.00
_cell.angle_gamma   90.00
#
_symmetry.space_group_name_H-M   'P 1'
#
loop_
_entity.id
_entity.type
_entity.pdbx_description
1 polymer ?
#
loop_
_entity_poly.entity_id
_entity_poly.type
_entity_poly.pdbx_seq_one_letter_code
_entity_poly.pdbx_strand_id
1 'polypeptide(L)'
;MFESNSGQKVAEIGNVKIGGETSEYPFVLIGSMFYHGHKVVINERSGEFDKEKAEQQILDFLEFSDQTGIPIIIDVVGAYPEALFKYCEFVAGKTEIPFLVDGLSDDSRIYAIEKLIDMGYRDRAVYNSIDNATKIEDCERIKNIGVKNAVLLCFGPRAVTPDKKVELLTSTDPDNLGLLEKVKLAGIQDYIVDVAVLDIPSIAISAGSIKKIKEDLKIPVGCAPVNALAEWDNWRMFGKPGKIGTTAAVISYLMASGADFGMYGSINKANDVFPAIALLDSINAYYRKRIMKKEAEFTSFMQHLR
;
A
#
# COMPACT_ATOMS: atom_id res chain seq x y z
N MET A 1 -3.27 -5.28 -20.06
CA MET A 1 -4.38 -4.95 -19.15
C MET A 1 -4.95 -6.24 -18.61
N PHE A 2 -5.18 -6.31 -17.31
CA PHE A 2 -5.98 -7.34 -16.65
C PHE A 2 -7.45 -6.91 -16.61
N GLU A 3 -8.36 -7.80 -16.99
CA GLU A 3 -9.80 -7.56 -16.90
C GLU A 3 -10.37 -8.37 -15.72
N SER A 4 -10.87 -7.68 -14.71
CA SER A 4 -11.40 -8.29 -13.49
C SER A 4 -12.83 -8.81 -13.68
N ASN A 5 -13.17 -9.88 -12.98
CA ASN A 5 -14.55 -10.33 -12.83
C ASN A 5 -15.41 -9.29 -12.10
N SER A 6 -16.72 -9.25 -12.37
CA SER A 6 -17.66 -8.38 -11.66
C SER A 6 -17.77 -8.69 -10.16
N GLY A 7 -18.19 -7.68 -9.38
CA GLY A 7 -18.37 -7.81 -7.93
C GLY A 7 -17.07 -7.68 -7.14
N GLN A 8 -16.10 -6.93 -7.66
CA GLN A 8 -14.90 -6.53 -6.92
C GLN A 8 -15.30 -5.62 -5.76
N LYS A 9 -14.72 -5.87 -4.58
CA LYS A 9 -14.86 -4.99 -3.43
C LYS A 9 -13.98 -3.76 -3.59
N VAL A 10 -14.40 -2.69 -2.93
CA VAL A 10 -13.66 -1.44 -2.80
C VAL A 10 -13.45 -1.21 -1.31
N ALA A 11 -12.22 -0.91 -0.91
CA ALA A 11 -11.92 -0.39 0.42
C ALA A 11 -11.95 1.14 0.38
N GLU A 12 -12.61 1.76 1.36
CA GLU A 12 -12.68 3.22 1.48
C GLU A 12 -11.92 3.67 2.73
N ILE A 13 -10.68 4.10 2.53
CA ILE A 13 -9.77 4.51 3.60
C ILE A 13 -9.63 6.03 3.54
N GLY A 14 -10.12 6.73 4.56
CA GLY A 14 -10.23 8.19 4.55
C GLY A 14 -10.98 8.67 3.31
N ASN A 15 -10.30 9.43 2.45
CA ASN A 15 -10.82 9.93 1.17
C ASN A 15 -10.36 9.11 -0.05
N VAL A 16 -9.69 7.96 0.15
CA VAL A 16 -9.12 7.15 -0.93
C VAL A 16 -9.91 5.85 -1.10
N LYS A 17 -10.29 5.56 -2.34
CA LYS A 17 -10.91 4.29 -2.74
C LYS A 17 -9.90 3.39 -3.42
N ILE A 18 -9.85 2.12 -3.01
CA ILE A 18 -8.88 1.14 -3.49
C ILE A 18 -9.61 -0.14 -3.88
N GLY A 19 -9.35 -0.65 -5.08
CA GLY A 19 -10.02 -1.85 -5.59
C GLY A 19 -11.06 -1.52 -6.66
N GLY A 20 -12.16 -2.28 -6.63
CA GLY A 20 -13.19 -2.20 -7.66
C GLY A 20 -12.82 -2.97 -8.93
N GLU A 21 -13.70 -2.89 -9.91
CA GLU A 21 -13.45 -3.48 -11.22
C GLU A 21 -12.28 -2.76 -11.93
N THR A 22 -11.67 -3.42 -12.91
CA THR A 22 -10.57 -2.86 -13.71
C THR A 22 -10.86 -1.42 -14.12
N SER A 23 -10.04 -0.49 -13.61
CA SER A 23 -10.10 0.95 -13.87
C SER A 23 -11.43 1.63 -13.51
N GLU A 24 -12.17 1.07 -12.56
CA GLU A 24 -13.29 1.76 -11.91
C GLU A 24 -12.79 2.98 -11.12
N TYR A 25 -11.74 2.76 -10.32
CA TYR A 25 -10.98 3.77 -9.59
C TYR A 25 -9.53 3.82 -10.09
N PRO A 26 -8.82 4.95 -9.94
CA PRO A 26 -7.41 5.04 -10.28
C PRO A 26 -6.56 4.11 -9.41
N PHE A 27 -5.39 3.71 -9.91
CA PHE A 27 -4.38 3.07 -9.07
C PHE A 27 -3.96 3.98 -7.91
N VAL A 28 -3.60 3.39 -6.77
CA VAL A 28 -3.07 4.12 -5.61
C VAL A 28 -1.56 3.93 -5.47
N LEU A 29 -0.82 5.01 -5.23
CA LEU A 29 0.61 4.95 -4.94
C LEU A 29 0.92 5.22 -3.48
N ILE A 30 1.75 4.36 -2.89
CA ILE A 30 2.14 4.46 -1.49
C ILE A 30 3.64 4.77 -1.39
N GLY A 31 3.96 5.90 -0.77
CA GLY A 31 5.32 6.38 -0.57
C GLY A 31 5.73 6.31 0.90
N SER A 32 6.90 5.75 1.18
CA SER A 32 7.39 5.57 2.55
C SER A 32 8.15 6.79 3.07
N MET A 33 7.90 7.13 4.33
CA MET A 33 8.63 8.12 5.13
C MET A 33 9.18 7.48 6.41
N PHE A 34 10.15 8.16 7.03
CA PHE A 34 10.83 7.77 8.28
C PHE A 34 11.45 6.36 8.36
N TYR A 35 11.52 5.64 7.25
CA TYR A 35 12.22 4.35 7.13
C TYR A 35 13.70 4.46 7.52
N HIS A 36 14.31 3.31 7.83
CA HIS A 36 15.72 3.25 8.24
C HIS A 36 16.65 3.93 7.23
N GLY A 37 17.50 4.83 7.72
CA GLY A 37 18.41 5.61 6.87
C GLY A 37 17.75 6.74 6.06
N HIS A 38 16.47 7.06 6.31
CA HIS A 38 15.84 8.23 5.73
C HIS A 38 16.47 9.50 6.31
N LYS A 39 17.03 10.36 5.44
CA LYS A 39 17.83 11.52 5.82
C LYS A 39 17.14 12.59 6.69
N VAL A 40 15.81 12.58 6.76
CA VAL A 40 15.06 13.49 7.64
C VAL A 40 15.09 13.03 9.09
N VAL A 41 15.33 11.74 9.35
CA VAL A 41 15.40 11.18 10.71
C VAL A 41 16.77 11.48 11.31
N ILE A 42 16.78 12.16 12.44
CA ILE A 42 17.98 12.50 13.23
C ILE A 42 18.26 11.38 14.24
N ASN A 43 17.20 10.85 14.87
CA ASN A 43 17.30 9.75 15.83
C ASN A 43 16.08 8.84 15.76
N GLU A 44 16.28 7.62 15.27
CA GLU A 44 15.22 6.62 15.09
C GLU A 44 14.58 6.18 16.42
N ARG A 45 15.34 6.18 17.52
CA ARG A 45 14.85 5.74 18.83
C ARG A 45 13.99 6.78 19.52
N SER A 46 14.43 8.03 19.55
CA SER A 46 13.64 9.11 20.18
C SER A 46 12.51 9.63 19.28
N GLY A 47 12.53 9.31 17.99
CA GLY A 47 11.61 9.89 17.02
C GLY A 47 11.96 11.33 16.67
N GLU A 48 13.25 11.70 16.71
CA GLU A 48 13.71 13.04 16.36
C GLU A 48 13.97 13.13 14.86
N PHE A 49 13.42 14.15 14.21
CA PHE A 49 13.52 14.36 12.77
C PHE A 49 13.43 15.84 12.42
N ASP A 50 13.91 16.18 11.21
CA ASP A 50 13.81 17.49 10.61
C ASP A 50 12.38 17.72 10.09
N LYS A 51 11.59 18.47 10.86
CA LYS A 51 10.18 18.76 10.57
C LYS A 51 10.00 19.53 9.27
N GLU A 52 10.87 20.50 8.97
CA GLU A 52 10.75 21.33 7.76
C GLU A 52 11.01 20.49 6.51
N LYS A 53 12.05 19.65 6.51
CA LYS A 53 12.32 18.75 5.38
C LYS A 53 11.24 17.68 5.22
N ALA A 54 10.72 17.14 6.32
CA ALA A 54 9.65 16.16 6.26
C ALA A 54 8.35 16.78 5.72
N GLU A 55 8.01 17.99 6.15
CA GLU A 55 6.85 18.74 5.64
C GLU A 55 7.00 19.03 4.14
N GLN A 56 8.17 19.46 3.69
CA GLN A 56 8.42 19.69 2.26
C GLN A 56 8.23 18.40 1.44
N GLN A 57 8.70 17.25 1.92
CA GLN A 57 8.49 15.97 1.23
C GLN A 57 7.00 15.58 1.13
N ILE A 58 6.19 15.90 2.14
CA ILE A 58 4.74 15.68 2.11
C ILE A 58 4.09 16.61 1.07
N LEU A 59 4.47 17.89 1.05
CA LEU A 59 3.96 18.85 0.08
C LEU A 59 4.29 18.46 -1.35
N ASP A 60 5.54 18.07 -1.62
CA ASP A 60 5.97 17.61 -2.94
C ASP A 60 5.14 16.38 -3.39
N PHE A 61 4.86 15.44 -2.47
CA PHE A 61 4.07 14.26 -2.77
C PHE A 61 2.59 14.56 -3.06
N LEU A 62 2.00 15.49 -2.31
CA LEU A 62 0.66 16.01 -2.57
C LEU A 62 0.59 16.69 -3.94
N GLU A 63 1.59 17.50 -4.30
CA GLU A 63 1.64 18.15 -5.60
C GLU A 63 1.68 17.12 -6.75
N PHE A 64 2.44 16.02 -6.61
CA PHE A 64 2.42 14.94 -7.60
C PHE A 64 1.04 14.28 -7.73
N SER A 65 0.35 14.07 -6.61
CA SER A 65 -1.02 13.54 -6.61
C SER A 65 -1.99 14.49 -7.30
N ASP A 66 -1.95 15.79 -7.00
CA ASP A 66 -2.80 16.81 -7.61
C ASP A 66 -2.58 16.93 -9.13
N GLN A 67 -1.30 16.97 -9.55
CA GLN A 67 -0.91 17.12 -10.96
C GLN A 67 -1.32 15.90 -11.80
N THR A 68 -1.24 14.70 -11.23
CA THR A 68 -1.52 13.45 -11.96
C THR A 68 -2.94 12.95 -11.76
N GLY A 69 -3.58 13.26 -10.63
CA GLY A 69 -4.84 12.70 -10.20
C GLY A 69 -4.73 11.29 -9.60
N ILE A 70 -3.51 10.78 -9.38
CA ILE A 70 -3.26 9.48 -8.76
C ILE A 70 -3.40 9.63 -7.25
N PRO A 71 -4.34 8.93 -6.57
CA PRO A 71 -4.47 8.97 -5.13
C PRO A 71 -3.24 8.39 -4.43
N ILE A 72 -2.98 8.90 -3.22
CA ILE A 72 -1.76 8.59 -2.48
C ILE A 72 -2.04 8.21 -1.03
N ILE A 73 -1.14 7.39 -0.48
CA ILE A 73 -1.06 7.04 0.94
C ILE A 73 0.40 7.20 1.38
N ILE A 74 0.63 7.73 2.59
CA ILE A 74 1.98 7.76 3.16
C ILE A 74 2.19 6.52 4.02
N ASP A 75 3.23 5.75 3.72
CA ASP A 75 3.68 4.65 4.57
C ASP A 75 4.64 5.20 5.65
N VAL A 76 4.19 5.24 6.90
CA VAL A 76 4.93 5.83 8.02
C VAL A 76 5.64 4.72 8.78
N VAL A 77 6.96 4.62 8.58
CA VAL A 77 7.76 3.52 9.12
C VAL A 77 8.44 3.92 10.43
N GLY A 78 8.40 3.06 11.44
CA GLY A 78 9.04 3.31 12.73
C GLY A 78 9.39 2.05 13.51
N ALA A 79 10.65 1.95 13.95
CA ALA A 79 11.14 0.78 14.70
C ALA A 79 10.75 0.77 16.19
N TYR A 80 10.38 1.93 16.75
CA TYR A 80 10.10 2.10 18.17
C TYR A 80 8.71 2.69 18.37
N PRO A 81 7.91 2.24 19.35
CA PRO A 81 6.51 2.65 19.52
C PRO A 81 6.32 4.18 19.58
N GLU A 82 7.15 4.87 20.40
CA GLU A 82 7.05 6.32 20.55
C GLU A 82 7.53 7.10 19.32
N ALA A 83 8.52 6.57 18.61
CA ALA A 83 8.99 7.18 17.38
C ALA A 83 7.91 7.05 16.29
N LEU A 84 7.33 5.85 16.14
CA LEU A 84 6.25 5.59 15.18
C LEU A 84 5.05 6.49 15.45
N PHE A 85 4.61 6.60 16.71
CA PHE A 85 3.53 7.51 17.09
C PHE A 85 3.85 8.96 16.69
N LYS A 86 5.02 9.50 17.06
CA LYS A 86 5.42 10.88 16.71
C LYS A 86 5.44 11.14 15.22
N TYR A 87 5.94 10.18 14.44
CA TYR A 87 5.97 10.29 12.98
C TYR A 87 4.56 10.30 12.38
N CYS A 88 3.68 9.40 12.87
CA CYS A 88 2.30 9.33 12.41
C CYS A 88 1.51 10.58 12.80
N GLU A 89 1.65 11.06 14.04
CA GLU A 89 1.03 12.29 14.53
C GLU A 89 1.43 13.49 13.65
N PHE A 90 2.73 13.59 13.32
CA PHE A 90 3.22 14.63 12.44
C PHE A 90 2.60 14.55 11.04
N VAL A 91 2.58 13.37 10.42
CA VAL A 91 1.99 13.19 9.08
C VAL A 91 0.50 13.51 9.10
N ALA A 92 -0.23 12.98 10.09
CA ALA A 92 -1.67 13.17 10.24
C ALA A 92 -2.06 14.64 10.43
N GLY A 93 -1.20 15.43 11.08
CA GLY A 93 -1.37 16.87 11.27
C GLY A 93 -0.95 17.74 10.08
N LYS A 94 -0.33 17.17 9.03
CA LYS A 94 0.16 17.89 7.85
C LYS A 94 -0.63 17.63 6.58
N THR A 95 -1.50 16.63 6.57
CA THR A 95 -2.30 16.27 5.40
C THR A 95 -3.56 15.51 5.80
N GLU A 96 -4.57 15.51 4.93
CA GLU A 96 -5.83 14.78 5.09
C GLU A 96 -5.84 13.43 4.37
N ILE A 97 -4.74 13.04 3.71
CA ILE A 97 -4.65 11.71 3.09
C ILE A 97 -4.49 10.61 4.16
N PRO A 98 -4.81 9.35 3.83
CA PRO A 98 -4.54 8.21 4.69
C PRO A 98 -3.04 7.94 4.87
N PHE A 99 -2.71 7.22 5.93
CA PHE A 99 -1.34 6.80 6.20
C PHE A 99 -1.27 5.42 6.88
N LEU A 100 -0.22 4.66 6.55
CA LEU A 100 0.05 3.37 7.16
C LEU A 100 0.84 3.57 8.46
N VAL A 101 0.42 2.90 9.52
CA VAL A 101 1.14 2.79 10.79
C VAL A 101 2.02 1.55 10.71
N ASP A 102 3.22 1.69 10.14
CA ASP A 102 4.14 0.58 9.85
C ASP A 102 5.23 0.47 10.92
N GLY A 103 4.96 -0.40 11.89
CA GLY A 103 5.88 -0.73 12.98
C GLY A 103 6.47 -2.12 12.82
N LEU A 104 7.61 -2.38 13.46
CA LEU A 104 8.26 -3.70 13.41
C LEU A 104 7.58 -4.79 14.26
N SER A 105 6.65 -4.42 15.13
CA SER A 105 5.91 -5.35 15.99
C SER A 105 4.45 -4.91 16.18
N ASP A 106 3.57 -5.87 16.46
CA ASP A 106 2.17 -5.59 16.79
C ASP A 106 2.07 -4.62 17.97
N ASP A 107 2.88 -4.80 19.02
CA ASP A 107 2.90 -3.88 20.17
C ASP A 107 3.22 -2.43 19.78
N SER A 108 4.16 -2.22 18.86
CA SER A 108 4.52 -0.87 18.40
C SER A 108 3.38 -0.24 17.62
N ARG A 109 2.73 -1.03 16.75
CA ARG A 109 1.61 -0.58 15.91
C ARG A 109 0.36 -0.30 16.73
N ILE A 110 0.02 -1.21 17.66
CA ILE A 110 -1.12 -1.07 18.57
C ILE A 110 -0.95 0.18 19.43
N TYR A 111 0.24 0.38 20.03
CA TYR A 111 0.53 1.56 20.83
C TYR A 111 0.34 2.86 20.05
N ALA A 112 0.87 2.94 18.83
CA ALA A 112 0.77 4.14 18.02
C ALA A 112 -0.68 4.38 17.54
N ILE A 113 -1.37 3.34 17.04
CA ILE A 113 -2.70 3.49 16.46
C ILE A 113 -3.78 3.80 17.51
N GLU A 114 -3.65 3.28 18.72
CA GLU A 114 -4.54 3.61 19.85
C GLU A 114 -4.54 5.12 20.10
N LYS A 115 -3.35 5.71 20.25
CA LYS A 115 -3.20 7.16 20.45
C LYS A 115 -3.71 7.98 19.27
N LEU A 116 -3.46 7.53 18.04
CA LEU A 116 -3.94 8.22 16.84
C LEU A 116 -5.47 8.20 16.75
N ILE A 117 -6.11 7.11 17.18
CA ILE A 117 -7.57 7.02 17.24
C ILE A 117 -8.14 7.96 18.30
N ASP A 118 -7.52 8.04 19.48
CA ASP A 118 -7.90 9.00 20.53
C ASP A 118 -7.81 10.46 20.04
N MET A 119 -6.92 10.73 19.09
CA MET A 119 -6.74 12.04 18.44
C MET A 119 -7.70 12.28 17.26
N GLY A 120 -8.57 11.33 16.93
CA GLY A 120 -9.56 11.46 15.86
C GLY A 120 -9.09 11.02 14.47
N TYR A 121 -7.94 10.34 14.34
CA TYR A 121 -7.42 9.89 13.03
C TYR A 121 -7.93 8.51 12.60
N ARG A 122 -8.98 8.00 13.25
CA ARG A 122 -9.50 6.63 13.06
C ARG A 122 -9.78 6.26 11.60
N ASP A 123 -10.35 7.17 10.82
CA ASP A 123 -10.72 6.89 9.43
C ASP A 123 -9.52 6.88 8.47
N ARG A 124 -8.40 7.51 8.84
CA ARG A 124 -7.22 7.71 7.98
C ARG A 124 -6.02 6.84 8.38
N ALA A 125 -5.92 6.44 9.64
CA ALA A 125 -4.88 5.54 10.12
C ALA A 125 -5.15 4.10 9.66
N VAL A 126 -4.14 3.45 9.09
CA VAL A 126 -4.21 2.07 8.60
C VAL A 126 -3.20 1.21 9.35
N TYR A 127 -3.67 0.16 10.01
CA TYR A 127 -2.79 -0.80 10.69
C TYR A 127 -2.00 -1.61 9.66
N ASN A 128 -0.68 -1.42 9.60
CA ASN A 128 0.20 -2.15 8.66
C ASN A 128 1.18 -3.04 9.44
N SER A 129 0.92 -4.33 9.63
CA SER A 129 -0.16 -5.14 9.03
C SER A 129 -0.67 -6.23 9.96
N ILE A 130 -1.85 -6.79 9.62
CA ILE A 130 -2.27 -8.11 10.10
C ILE A 130 -1.60 -9.16 9.20
N ASP A 131 -0.86 -10.07 9.80
CA ASP A 131 -0.12 -11.12 9.09
C ASP A 131 -0.28 -12.49 9.76
N ASN A 132 0.51 -13.47 9.29
CA ASN A 132 0.47 -14.81 9.86
C ASN A 132 0.89 -14.86 11.34
N ALA A 133 1.79 -13.98 11.77
CA ALA A 133 2.33 -13.92 13.13
C ALA A 133 1.43 -13.13 14.09
N THR A 134 0.54 -12.26 13.59
CA THR A 134 -0.43 -11.53 14.43
C THR A 134 -1.26 -12.50 15.27
N LYS A 135 -1.24 -12.32 16.59
CA LYS A 135 -1.91 -13.22 17.53
C LYS A 135 -3.40 -12.88 17.67
N ILE A 136 -4.17 -13.83 18.20
CA ILE A 136 -5.61 -13.62 18.45
C ILE A 136 -5.80 -12.53 19.52
N GLU A 137 -4.97 -12.53 20.57
CA GLU A 137 -5.01 -11.51 21.61
C GLU A 137 -4.76 -10.10 21.05
N ASP A 138 -3.87 -9.98 20.07
CA ASP A 138 -3.62 -8.72 19.37
C ASP A 138 -4.79 -8.31 18.47
N CYS A 139 -5.47 -9.27 17.82
CA CYS A 139 -6.72 -9.00 17.10
C CYS A 139 -7.80 -8.45 18.05
N GLU A 140 -7.95 -9.02 19.24
CA GLU A 140 -8.90 -8.53 20.25
C GLU A 140 -8.55 -7.12 20.75
N ARG A 141 -7.26 -6.82 20.95
CA ARG A 141 -6.78 -5.46 21.28
C ARG A 141 -7.15 -4.48 20.16
N ILE A 142 -6.86 -4.82 18.91
CA ILE A 142 -7.19 -4.02 17.73
C ILE A 142 -8.71 -3.73 17.67
N LYS A 143 -9.54 -4.73 17.94
CA LYS A 143 -11.00 -4.57 18.00
C LYS A 143 -11.44 -3.63 19.12
N ASN A 144 -10.89 -3.78 20.32
CA ASN A 144 -11.26 -2.97 21.49
C ASN A 144 -10.88 -1.50 21.31
N ILE A 145 -9.76 -1.24 20.65
CA ILE A 145 -9.32 0.11 20.25
C ILE A 145 -10.25 0.69 19.16
N GLY A 146 -10.88 -0.18 18.36
CA GLY A 146 -11.80 0.23 17.31
C GLY A 146 -11.09 0.63 16.01
N VAL A 147 -9.92 0.04 15.73
CA VAL A 147 -9.23 0.21 14.45
C VAL A 147 -10.16 -0.10 13.29
N LYS A 148 -10.18 0.77 12.28
CA LYS A 148 -11.09 0.64 11.13
C LYS A 148 -10.43 -0.02 9.92
N ASN A 149 -9.17 0.33 9.65
CA ASN A 149 -8.49 0.01 8.39
C ASN A 149 -7.23 -0.83 8.65
N ALA A 150 -6.95 -1.81 7.79
CA ALA A 150 -5.71 -2.60 7.88
C ALA A 150 -5.13 -3.02 6.52
N VAL A 151 -3.81 -3.20 6.48
CA VAL A 151 -3.13 -3.97 5.43
C VAL A 151 -3.05 -5.43 5.89
N LEU A 152 -3.32 -6.36 4.98
CA LEU A 152 -3.12 -7.80 5.19
C LEU A 152 -1.87 -8.23 4.44
N LEU A 153 -0.83 -8.63 5.17
CA LEU A 153 0.44 -8.99 4.57
C LEU A 153 0.55 -10.51 4.37
N CYS A 154 0.54 -10.93 3.10
CA CYS A 154 0.69 -12.33 2.69
C CYS A 154 2.17 -12.76 2.64
N PHE A 155 2.91 -12.50 3.72
CA PHE A 155 4.31 -12.88 3.87
C PHE A 155 4.46 -14.13 4.74
N GLY A 156 5.34 -15.03 4.34
CA GLY A 156 5.71 -16.19 5.15
C GLY A 156 6.36 -17.30 4.32
N PRO A 157 7.18 -18.17 4.96
CA PRO A 157 7.94 -19.19 4.26
C PRO A 157 7.07 -20.25 3.57
N ARG A 158 5.81 -20.39 3.97
CA ARG A 158 4.84 -21.33 3.38
C ARG A 158 3.90 -20.67 2.36
N ALA A 159 3.88 -19.34 2.27
CA ALA A 159 2.97 -18.56 1.45
C ALA A 159 3.68 -17.95 0.23
N VAL A 160 4.39 -18.79 -0.53
CA VAL A 160 5.20 -18.36 -1.68
C VAL A 160 4.38 -18.31 -2.97
N THR A 161 3.60 -19.36 -3.26
CA THR A 161 2.84 -19.47 -4.51
C THR A 161 1.48 -18.76 -4.42
N PRO A 162 0.84 -18.41 -5.56
CA PRO A 162 -0.50 -17.81 -5.57
C PRO A 162 -1.52 -18.60 -4.74
N ASP A 163 -1.58 -19.93 -4.92
CA ASP A 163 -2.51 -20.78 -4.18
C ASP A 163 -2.24 -20.75 -2.67
N LYS A 164 -0.97 -20.74 -2.26
CA LYS A 164 -0.61 -20.67 -0.84
C LYS A 164 -0.90 -19.31 -0.20
N LYS A 165 -0.86 -18.22 -0.97
CA LYS A 165 -1.30 -16.91 -0.49
C LYS A 165 -2.82 -16.85 -0.33
N VAL A 166 -3.57 -17.45 -1.26
CA VAL A 166 -5.03 -17.58 -1.11
C VAL A 166 -5.37 -18.45 0.11
N GLU A 167 -4.69 -19.57 0.32
CA GLU A 167 -4.85 -20.42 1.51
C GLU A 167 -4.56 -19.64 2.81
N LEU A 168 -3.48 -18.85 2.85
CA LEU A 168 -3.16 -17.98 3.99
C LEU A 168 -4.27 -16.94 4.26
N LEU A 169 -4.89 -16.39 3.21
CA LEU A 169 -5.98 -15.43 3.36
C LEU A 169 -7.26 -16.10 3.88
N THR A 170 -7.61 -17.29 3.37
CA THR A 170 -8.95 -17.89 3.52
C THR A 170 -9.03 -19.04 4.53
N SER A 171 -7.90 -19.49 5.08
CA SER A 171 -7.90 -20.60 6.04
C SER A 171 -8.88 -20.36 7.19
N THR A 172 -9.66 -21.40 7.52
CA THR A 172 -10.59 -21.42 8.66
C THR A 172 -10.14 -22.40 9.74
N ASP A 173 -8.94 -22.97 9.59
CA ASP A 173 -8.33 -23.86 10.58
C ASP A 173 -8.07 -23.09 11.88
N PRO A 174 -8.61 -23.52 13.04
CA PRO A 174 -8.35 -22.87 14.33
C PRO A 174 -6.86 -22.79 14.69
N ASP A 175 -6.05 -23.76 14.25
CA ASP A 175 -4.61 -23.81 14.53
C ASP A 175 -3.78 -22.97 13.54
N ASN A 176 -4.39 -22.57 12.42
CA ASN A 176 -3.75 -21.77 11.37
C ASN A 176 -4.78 -20.81 10.73
N LEU A 177 -5.33 -19.93 11.55
CA LEU A 177 -6.42 -19.06 11.16
C LEU A 177 -5.99 -18.07 10.07
N GLY A 178 -6.75 -18.02 8.98
CA GLY A 178 -6.45 -17.17 7.84
C GLY A 178 -6.66 -15.68 8.13
N LEU A 179 -5.99 -14.84 7.34
CA LEU A 179 -5.99 -13.39 7.58
C LEU A 179 -7.39 -12.76 7.51
N LEU A 180 -8.29 -13.29 6.67
CA LEU A 180 -9.66 -12.79 6.57
C LEU A 180 -10.50 -13.11 7.81
N GLU A 181 -10.22 -14.21 8.51
CA GLU A 181 -10.85 -14.49 9.80
C GLU A 181 -10.26 -13.61 10.91
N LYS A 182 -8.94 -13.36 10.88
CA LYS A 182 -8.30 -12.39 11.78
C LYS A 182 -8.88 -10.98 11.62
N VAL A 183 -9.15 -10.53 10.39
CA VAL A 183 -9.84 -9.26 10.09
C VAL A 183 -11.21 -9.18 10.79
N LYS A 184 -12.01 -10.27 10.72
CA LYS A 184 -13.31 -10.32 11.39
C LYS A 184 -13.17 -10.27 12.91
N LEU A 185 -12.21 -11.02 13.47
CA LEU A 185 -11.90 -11.00 14.91
C LEU A 185 -11.46 -9.62 15.38
N ALA A 186 -10.65 -8.92 14.56
CA ALA A 186 -10.15 -7.58 14.82
C ALA A 186 -11.18 -6.47 14.59
N GLY A 187 -12.36 -6.78 14.05
CA GLY A 187 -13.41 -5.78 13.77
C GLY A 187 -13.04 -4.77 12.69
N ILE A 188 -12.08 -5.11 11.81
CA ILE A 188 -11.65 -4.27 10.70
C ILE A 188 -12.76 -4.16 9.66
N GLN A 189 -13.01 -2.95 9.18
CA GLN A 189 -14.05 -2.64 8.19
C GLN A 189 -13.48 -2.66 6.78
N ASP A 190 -12.39 -1.93 6.56
CA ASP A 190 -11.74 -1.75 5.26
C ASP A 190 -10.34 -2.35 5.29
N TYR A 191 -9.98 -3.11 4.25
CA TYR A 191 -8.66 -3.72 4.17
C TYR A 191 -8.16 -3.86 2.74
N ILE A 192 -6.84 -3.84 2.61
CA ILE A 192 -6.12 -4.09 1.35
C ILE A 192 -5.10 -5.20 1.56
N VAL A 193 -4.87 -6.01 0.53
CA VAL A 193 -3.91 -7.13 0.60
C VAL A 193 -2.58 -6.76 -0.02
N ASP A 194 -1.49 -6.88 0.72
CA ASP A 194 -0.12 -6.89 0.18
C ASP A 194 0.31 -8.34 -0.05
N VAL A 195 0.55 -8.72 -1.32
CA VAL A 195 0.99 -10.08 -1.63
C VAL A 195 2.41 -10.39 -1.20
N ALA A 196 3.20 -9.41 -0.77
CA ALA A 196 4.63 -9.47 -0.48
C ALA A 196 5.49 -9.89 -1.68
N VAL A 197 6.64 -9.24 -1.85
CA VAL A 197 7.65 -9.58 -2.86
C VAL A 197 8.90 -10.07 -2.15
N LEU A 198 9.36 -11.27 -2.48
CA LEU A 198 10.51 -11.89 -1.80
C LEU A 198 11.84 -11.41 -2.39
N ASP A 199 11.90 -11.36 -3.72
CA ASP A 199 13.09 -11.07 -4.52
C ASP A 199 12.68 -10.68 -5.95
N ILE A 200 13.66 -10.36 -6.80
CA ILE A 200 13.39 -9.96 -8.18
C ILE A 200 12.66 -11.05 -8.99
N PRO A 201 13.10 -12.32 -9.04
CA PRO A 201 12.39 -13.35 -9.79
C PRO A 201 10.94 -13.56 -9.34
N SER A 202 10.67 -13.48 -8.04
CA SER A 202 9.33 -13.66 -7.47
C SER A 202 8.35 -12.51 -7.76
N ILE A 203 8.78 -11.41 -8.38
CA ILE A 203 7.87 -10.37 -8.89
C ILE A 203 6.81 -10.99 -9.82
N ALA A 204 7.19 -11.94 -10.67
CA ALA A 204 6.24 -12.63 -11.55
C ALA A 204 5.24 -13.51 -10.76
N ILE A 205 5.70 -14.13 -9.67
CA ILE A 205 4.85 -14.90 -8.74
C ILE A 205 3.87 -13.97 -8.02
N SER A 206 4.34 -12.78 -7.63
CA SER A 206 3.52 -11.73 -7.01
C SER A 206 2.43 -11.25 -7.95
N ALA A 207 2.76 -11.00 -9.23
CA ALA A 207 1.78 -10.68 -10.27
C ALA A 207 0.75 -11.81 -10.46
N GLY A 208 1.18 -13.08 -10.44
CA GLY A 208 0.26 -14.22 -10.46
C GLY A 208 -0.65 -14.28 -9.23
N SER A 209 -0.14 -13.90 -8.06
CA SER A 209 -0.90 -13.86 -6.80
C SER A 209 -1.94 -12.75 -6.80
N ILE A 210 -1.59 -11.56 -7.30
CA ILE A 210 -2.50 -10.44 -7.51
C ILE A 210 -3.70 -10.87 -8.37
N LYS A 211 -3.42 -11.46 -9.54
CA LYS A 211 -4.47 -11.95 -10.46
C LYS A 211 -5.39 -12.94 -9.77
N LYS A 212 -4.81 -13.96 -9.13
CA LYS A 212 -5.56 -15.00 -8.46
C LYS A 212 -6.45 -14.44 -7.34
N ILE A 213 -5.96 -13.49 -6.55
CA ILE A 213 -6.74 -12.86 -5.47
C ILE A 213 -7.88 -12.01 -6.05
N LYS A 214 -7.65 -11.24 -7.13
CA LYS A 214 -8.72 -10.50 -7.83
C LYS A 214 -9.79 -11.43 -8.41
N GLU A 215 -9.38 -12.58 -8.94
CA GLU A 215 -10.28 -13.57 -9.54
C GLU A 215 -11.10 -14.34 -8.49
N ASP A 216 -10.42 -14.90 -7.49
CA ASP A 216 -11.01 -15.83 -6.51
C ASP A 216 -11.73 -15.10 -5.37
N LEU A 217 -11.12 -14.02 -4.85
CA LEU A 217 -11.56 -13.34 -3.63
C LEU A 217 -12.19 -11.98 -3.90
N LYS A 218 -11.88 -11.36 -5.04
CA LYS A 218 -12.45 -10.08 -5.49
C LYS A 218 -12.23 -8.95 -4.49
N ILE A 219 -11.05 -8.91 -3.86
CA ILE A 219 -10.66 -7.93 -2.84
C ILE A 219 -9.51 -7.03 -3.34
N PRO A 220 -9.35 -5.81 -2.78
CA PRO A 220 -8.26 -4.92 -3.17
C PRO A 220 -6.89 -5.53 -2.86
N VAL A 221 -5.97 -5.48 -3.82
CA VAL A 221 -4.67 -6.15 -3.71
C VAL A 221 -3.55 -5.38 -4.41
N GLY A 222 -2.35 -5.44 -3.86
CA GLY A 222 -1.16 -4.78 -4.37
C GLY A 222 0.10 -5.38 -3.76
N CYS A 223 1.23 -4.69 -3.88
CA CYS A 223 2.46 -5.04 -3.16
C CYS A 223 3.54 -3.96 -3.14
N ALA A 224 4.59 -4.24 -2.37
CA ALA A 224 5.83 -3.48 -2.29
C ALA A 224 7.03 -4.21 -2.96
N PRO A 225 7.36 -3.97 -4.24
CA PRO A 225 8.52 -4.59 -4.90
C PRO A 225 9.87 -3.95 -4.53
N VAL A 226 9.88 -2.88 -3.74
CA VAL A 226 11.02 -1.95 -3.68
C VAL A 226 12.23 -2.47 -2.92
N ASN A 227 12.02 -3.37 -1.96
CA ASN A 227 13.13 -4.01 -1.25
C ASN A 227 13.88 -4.94 -2.20
N ALA A 228 13.16 -5.77 -2.96
CA ALA A 228 13.74 -6.61 -4.01
C ALA A 228 14.47 -5.76 -5.08
N LEU A 229 13.90 -4.61 -5.48
CA LEU A 229 14.54 -3.70 -6.43
C LEU A 229 15.78 -3.01 -5.87
N ALA A 230 15.83 -2.75 -4.56
CA ALA A 230 17.00 -2.16 -3.92
C ALA A 230 18.21 -3.12 -3.94
N GLU A 231 17.96 -4.42 -3.86
CA GLU A 231 18.99 -5.48 -3.91
C GLU A 231 19.50 -5.78 -5.33
N TRP A 232 18.81 -5.32 -6.37
CA TRP A 232 19.19 -5.59 -7.75
C TRP A 232 20.26 -4.63 -8.28
N ASP A 233 21.52 -4.83 -7.93
CA ASP A 233 22.61 -3.89 -8.27
C ASP A 233 22.90 -3.69 -9.77
N ASN A 234 22.35 -4.51 -10.67
CA ASN A 234 22.60 -4.42 -12.11
C ASN A 234 22.10 -3.10 -12.75
N TRP A 235 21.19 -2.36 -12.10
CA TRP A 235 20.83 -1.01 -12.55
C TRP A 235 22.04 -0.07 -12.64
N ARG A 236 23.12 -0.34 -11.88
CA ARG A 236 24.36 0.45 -11.91
C ARG A 236 25.03 0.45 -13.28
N MET A 237 24.87 -0.61 -14.06
CA MET A 237 25.37 -0.69 -15.44
C MET A 237 24.72 0.37 -16.35
N PHE A 238 23.52 0.84 -15.98
CA PHE A 238 22.71 1.79 -16.75
C PHE A 238 22.55 3.15 -16.04
N GLY A 239 23.22 3.33 -14.90
CA GLY A 239 23.17 4.56 -14.10
C GLY A 239 21.78 4.90 -13.53
N LYS A 240 21.60 6.18 -13.17
CA LYS A 240 20.33 6.69 -12.61
C LYS A 240 19.13 6.44 -13.53
N PRO A 241 19.20 6.67 -14.87
CA PRO A 241 18.08 6.38 -15.76
C PRO A 241 17.66 4.91 -15.74
N GLY A 242 18.62 3.98 -15.67
CA GLY A 242 18.32 2.55 -15.54
C GLY A 242 17.53 2.23 -14.27
N LYS A 243 17.93 2.79 -13.13
CA LYS A 243 17.22 2.59 -11.85
C LYS A 243 15.78 3.11 -11.88
N ILE A 244 15.58 4.29 -12.48
CA ILE A 244 14.25 4.89 -12.65
C ILE A 244 13.41 4.00 -13.56
N GLY A 245 13.93 3.67 -14.75
CA GLY A 245 13.23 2.88 -15.74
C GLY A 245 12.84 1.49 -15.23
N THR A 246 13.71 0.80 -14.49
CA THR A 246 13.39 -0.52 -13.94
C THR A 246 12.38 -0.46 -12.80
N THR A 247 12.46 0.56 -11.94
CA THR A 247 11.45 0.79 -10.88
C THR A 247 10.08 1.05 -11.49
N ALA A 248 10.00 1.99 -12.42
CA ALA A 248 8.75 2.32 -13.13
C ALA A 248 8.19 1.11 -13.89
N ALA A 249 9.04 0.34 -14.57
CA ALA A 249 8.63 -0.85 -15.32
C ALA A 249 8.05 -1.95 -14.42
N VAL A 250 8.68 -2.23 -13.28
CA VAL A 250 8.22 -3.27 -12.34
C VAL A 250 6.89 -2.89 -11.69
N ILE A 251 6.75 -1.64 -11.22
CA ILE A 251 5.48 -1.19 -10.63
C ILE A 251 4.39 -1.21 -11.71
N SER A 252 4.67 -0.70 -12.92
CA SER A 252 3.72 -0.74 -14.03
C SER A 252 3.31 -2.17 -14.40
N TYR A 253 4.24 -3.13 -14.38
CA TYR A 253 3.96 -4.55 -14.63
C TYR A 253 2.99 -5.15 -13.61
N LEU A 254 3.17 -4.82 -12.33
CA LEU A 254 2.29 -5.28 -11.24
C LEU A 254 0.90 -4.64 -11.35
N MET A 255 0.82 -3.32 -11.57
CA MET A 255 -0.44 -2.61 -11.82
C MET A 255 -1.18 -3.16 -13.04
N ALA A 256 -0.47 -3.35 -14.16
CA ALA A 256 -1.05 -3.93 -15.37
C ALA A 256 -1.49 -5.39 -15.20
N SER A 257 -1.00 -6.08 -14.17
CA SER A 257 -1.39 -7.43 -13.77
C SER A 257 -2.61 -7.46 -12.84
N GLY A 258 -3.20 -6.31 -12.53
CA GLY A 258 -4.45 -6.23 -11.74
C GLY A 258 -4.27 -5.72 -10.32
N ALA A 259 -3.09 -5.18 -9.96
CA ALA A 259 -2.92 -4.54 -8.67
C ALA A 259 -3.70 -3.23 -8.62
N ASP A 260 -4.29 -2.94 -7.47
CA ASP A 260 -5.05 -1.73 -7.18
C ASP A 260 -4.17 -0.64 -6.53
N PHE A 261 -3.07 -1.06 -5.89
CA PHE A 261 -2.07 -0.16 -5.32
C PHE A 261 -0.64 -0.70 -5.46
N GLY A 262 0.34 0.19 -5.31
CA GLY A 262 1.76 -0.16 -5.32
C GLY A 262 2.57 0.70 -4.37
N MET A 263 3.37 0.05 -3.53
CA MET A 263 4.30 0.74 -2.62
C MET A 263 5.64 0.88 -3.33
N TYR A 264 6.07 2.12 -3.57
CA TYR A 264 7.27 2.42 -4.38
C TYR A 264 8.49 2.83 -3.53
N GLY A 265 8.37 2.67 -2.20
CA GLY A 265 9.41 2.99 -1.24
C GLY A 265 9.50 4.50 -1.01
N SER A 266 10.72 5.02 -0.82
CA SER A 266 10.94 6.43 -0.48
C SER A 266 10.07 7.40 -1.26
N ILE A 267 9.31 8.23 -0.52
CA ILE A 267 8.44 9.28 -1.06
C ILE A 267 9.15 10.19 -2.09
N ASN A 268 10.45 10.45 -1.89
CA ASN A 268 11.30 11.26 -2.77
C ASN A 268 11.46 10.70 -4.20
N LYS A 269 11.04 9.46 -4.45
CA LYS A 269 11.04 8.83 -5.78
C LYS A 269 9.73 9.05 -6.54
N ALA A 270 8.82 9.90 -6.04
CA ALA A 270 7.54 10.16 -6.70
C ALA A 270 7.72 10.51 -8.20
N ASN A 271 8.65 11.42 -8.51
CA ASN A 271 8.95 11.81 -9.89
C ASN A 271 9.43 10.65 -10.80
N ASP A 272 9.97 9.58 -10.22
CA ASP A 272 10.46 8.41 -10.95
C ASP A 272 9.33 7.46 -11.35
N VAL A 273 8.19 7.50 -10.64
CA VAL A 273 7.12 6.48 -10.73
C VAL A 273 5.80 7.07 -11.21
N PHE A 274 5.41 8.25 -10.71
CA PHE A 274 4.11 8.88 -10.99
C PHE A 274 3.80 9.01 -12.48
N PRO A 275 4.71 9.53 -13.32
CA PRO A 275 4.42 9.69 -14.74
C PRO A 275 4.08 8.38 -15.45
N ALA A 276 4.76 7.28 -15.09
CA ALA A 276 4.52 5.97 -15.69
C ALA A 276 3.16 5.40 -15.28
N ILE A 277 2.81 5.53 -14.00
CA ILE A 277 1.55 5.00 -13.46
C ILE A 277 0.35 5.84 -13.90
N ALA A 278 0.47 7.16 -13.92
CA ALA A 278 -0.57 8.05 -14.43
C ALA A 278 -0.88 7.79 -15.91
N LEU A 279 0.16 7.53 -16.73
CA LEU A 279 -0.02 7.14 -18.13
C LEU A 279 -0.71 5.78 -18.25
N LEU A 280 -0.26 4.77 -17.50
CA LEU A 280 -0.86 3.43 -17.53
C LEU A 280 -2.33 3.45 -17.10
N ASP A 281 -2.64 4.16 -16.01
CA ASP A 281 -3.98 4.36 -15.50
C ASP A 281 -4.89 4.98 -16.57
N SER A 282 -4.43 6.06 -17.19
CA SER A 282 -5.15 6.74 -18.28
C SER A 282 -5.45 5.84 -19.47
N ILE A 283 -4.47 5.02 -19.89
CA ILE A 283 -4.64 4.05 -20.98
C ILE A 283 -5.73 3.02 -20.62
N ASN A 284 -5.72 2.53 -19.37
CA ASN A 284 -6.67 1.52 -18.93
C ASN A 284 -8.09 2.11 -18.75
N ALA A 285 -8.21 3.31 -18.18
CA ALA A 285 -9.48 4.02 -18.05
C ALA A 285 -10.12 4.30 -19.43
N TYR A 286 -9.31 4.63 -20.44
CA TYR A 286 -9.79 4.79 -21.82
C TYR A 286 -10.39 3.49 -22.37
N TYR A 287 -9.75 2.34 -22.13
CA TYR A 287 -10.29 1.04 -22.53
C TYR A 287 -11.60 0.72 -21.81
N ARG A 288 -11.70 0.96 -20.49
CA ARG A 288 -12.96 0.78 -19.74
C ARG A 288 -14.10 1.60 -20.33
N LYS A 289 -13.87 2.87 -20.63
CA LYS A 289 -14.87 3.75 -21.25
C LYS A 289 -15.26 3.31 -22.66
N ARG A 290 -14.27 3.00 -23.52
CA ARG A 290 -14.51 2.77 -24.96
C ARG A 290 -14.94 1.34 -25.29
N ILE A 291 -14.32 0.34 -24.65
CA ILE A 291 -14.53 -1.08 -24.97
C ILE A 291 -15.53 -1.69 -23.99
N MET A 292 -15.33 -1.51 -22.68
CA MET A 292 -16.23 -2.07 -21.67
C MET A 292 -17.54 -1.27 -21.53
N LYS A 293 -17.59 -0.05 -22.07
CA LYS A 293 -18.74 0.88 -21.99
C LYS A 293 -19.21 1.13 -20.55
N LYS A 294 -18.27 1.17 -19.62
CA LYS A 294 -18.50 1.49 -18.19
C LYS A 294 -17.93 2.86 -17.86
N GLU A 295 -18.48 3.51 -16.84
CA GLU A 295 -17.90 4.72 -16.27
C GLU A 295 -16.55 4.42 -15.62
N ALA A 296 -15.64 5.37 -15.70
CA ALA A 296 -14.30 5.32 -15.12
C ALA A 296 -14.03 6.68 -14.46
N GLU A 297 -13.44 6.67 -13.26
CA GLU A 297 -12.92 7.89 -12.67
C GLU A 297 -11.60 8.24 -13.37
N PHE A 298 -11.61 9.30 -14.20
CA PHE A 298 -10.45 9.72 -14.96
C PHE A 298 -9.52 10.58 -14.10
N THR A 299 -8.25 10.24 -14.11
CA THR A 299 -7.18 11.05 -13.54
C THR A 299 -7.00 12.39 -14.29
N SER A 300 -6.50 13.42 -13.59
CA SER A 300 -6.34 14.78 -14.15
C SER A 300 -5.31 14.84 -15.27
N PHE A 301 -4.33 13.92 -15.27
CA PHE A 301 -3.20 13.86 -16.20
C PHE A 301 -3.57 13.83 -17.69
N MET A 302 -4.75 13.29 -18.03
CA MET A 302 -5.19 13.11 -19.42
C MET A 302 -6.61 13.65 -19.70
N GLN A 303 -7.05 14.69 -18.98
CA GLN A 303 -8.36 15.32 -19.23
C GLN A 303 -8.55 15.84 -20.67
N HIS A 304 -7.46 16.02 -21.43
CA HIS A 304 -7.50 16.42 -22.83
C HIS A 304 -7.79 15.26 -23.82
N LEU A 305 -7.77 14.00 -23.38
CA LEU A 305 -8.16 12.83 -24.19
C LEU A 305 -9.67 12.51 -24.12
N ARG A 306 -10.48 13.41 -23.55
CA ARG A 306 -11.92 13.25 -23.34
C ARG A 306 -12.72 13.00 -24.62
#